data_AF-A0A7Z6U6M2-F1
#
_entry.id   AF-A0A7Z6U6M2-F1
#
_cell.length_a   1.000
_cell.length_b   1.000
_cell.length_c   1.000
_cell.angle_alpha   90.00
_cell.angle_beta   90.00
_cell.angle_gamma   90.00
#
_symmetry.space_group_name_H-M   'P 1'
#
loop_
_entity.id
_entity.type
_entity.pdbx_description
1 polymer ?
#
loop_
_entity_poly.entity_id
_entity_poly.type
_entity_poly.pdbx_seq_one_letter_code
_entity_poly.pdbx_strand_id
1 'polypeptide(L)'
;MEKSAYFDEVVRIASSTTPPGTSYVTAAALGMHLRKAHPSVDWKTFGFKSMSGLLADPYLSSKLQIVKTEKDALAVTVISNNSQIPTTHVETYNPLRKAVWEAFTLPSPPGRRFFNRLTGAIRIGLDVAPTPADDWVELEKIGLLEQKRWAECFIEEQLKDCSCADEARNLISLPTWHPHQFGLELERLSEGLMRQWNLYRSARVSAFAKKWLADKNLPIHWAFQTKSEIPEPAQPEAVAMAAQQYLLHSPEETKRVILAALSQMPVEQLLEIPIPPRLILSALSSAKPR
;
A
#
# COMPACT_ATOMS: atom_id res chain seq x y z
N MET A 1 17.94 13.64 -16.36
CA MET A 1 17.15 14.79 -15.91
C MET A 1 18.10 15.94 -15.61
N GLU A 2 17.81 17.15 -16.10
CA GLU A 2 18.62 18.34 -15.81
C GLU A 2 18.37 18.88 -14.39
N LYS A 3 19.36 19.55 -13.81
CA LYS A 3 19.30 20.06 -12.42
C LYS A 3 18.13 21.04 -12.20
N SER A 4 17.87 21.91 -13.17
CA SER A 4 16.74 22.87 -13.16
C SER A 4 15.39 22.16 -13.12
N ALA A 5 15.20 21.17 -14.00
CA ALA A 5 13.98 20.36 -14.05
C ALA A 5 13.74 19.59 -12.74
N TYR A 6 14.80 19.06 -12.13
CA TYR A 6 14.69 18.42 -10.81
C TYR A 6 14.29 19.41 -9.71
N PHE A 7 14.81 20.64 -9.74
CA PHE A 7 14.45 21.66 -8.75
C PHE A 7 12.99 22.13 -8.89
N ASP A 8 12.51 22.28 -10.12
CA ASP A 8 11.10 22.59 -10.36
C ASP A 8 10.19 21.47 -9.86
N GLU A 9 10.62 20.22 -10.03
CA GLU A 9 9.91 19.07 -9.48
C GLU A 9 9.87 19.07 -7.95
N VAL A 10 10.96 19.44 -7.28
CA VAL A 10 11.00 19.59 -5.81
C VAL A 10 9.95 20.60 -5.34
N VAL A 11 9.87 21.76 -6.00
CA VAL A 11 8.87 22.80 -5.68
C VAL A 11 7.45 22.31 -5.97
N ARG A 12 7.25 21.65 -7.11
CA ARG A 12 5.96 21.10 -7.53
C ARG A 12 5.43 20.04 -6.57
N ILE A 13 6.30 19.13 -6.11
CA ILE A 13 5.95 18.11 -5.13
C ILE A 13 5.67 18.76 -3.77
N ALA A 14 6.50 19.69 -3.31
CA ALA A 14 6.25 20.40 -2.05
C ALA A 14 4.89 21.13 -2.04
N SER A 15 4.50 21.71 -3.18
CA SER A 15 3.21 22.41 -3.36
C SER A 15 2.00 21.47 -3.42
N SER A 16 2.17 20.25 -3.95
CA SER A 16 1.07 19.31 -4.21
C SER A 16 0.88 18.26 -3.13
N THR A 17 1.81 18.14 -2.18
CA THR A 17 1.81 17.09 -1.15
C THR A 17 1.58 17.61 0.26
N THR A 18 1.15 18.88 0.40
CA THR A 18 0.81 19.47 1.69
C THR A 18 -0.37 18.71 2.32
N PRO A 19 -0.20 18.09 3.50
CA PRO A 19 -1.28 17.38 4.17
C PRO A 19 -2.44 18.32 4.52
N PRO A 20 -3.70 17.87 4.41
CA PRO A 20 -4.84 18.66 4.87
C PRO A 20 -4.69 18.97 6.37
N GLY A 21 -4.78 20.25 6.73
CA GLY A 21 -4.63 20.73 8.11
C GLY A 21 -3.23 21.24 8.49
N THR A 22 -2.21 21.08 7.64
CA THR A 22 -0.87 21.65 7.86
C THR A 22 -0.43 22.49 6.67
N SER A 23 0.35 23.54 6.90
CA SER A 23 0.91 24.39 5.83
C SER A 23 2.29 23.94 5.33
N TYR A 24 2.78 22.79 5.77
CA TYR A 24 4.15 22.33 5.49
C TYR A 24 4.20 20.85 5.09
N VAL A 25 5.27 20.47 4.39
CA VAL A 25 5.62 19.08 4.07
C VAL A 25 6.94 18.74 4.77
N THR A 26 7.00 17.63 5.50
CA THR A 26 8.28 17.22 6.13
C THR A 26 9.31 16.83 5.08
N ALA A 27 10.59 17.09 5.33
CA ALA A 27 11.66 16.73 4.39
C ALA A 27 11.74 15.22 4.11
N ALA A 28 11.35 14.39 5.09
CA ALA A 28 11.24 12.96 4.91
C ALA A 28 10.11 12.59 3.92
N ALA A 29 8.93 13.21 4.06
CA ALA A 29 7.82 13.02 3.12
C ALA A 29 8.20 13.53 1.72
N LEU A 30 8.80 14.72 1.64
CA LEU A 30 9.28 15.29 0.38
C LEU A 30 10.28 14.35 -0.33
N GLY A 31 11.28 13.83 0.40
CA GLY A 31 12.25 12.89 -0.14
C GLY A 31 11.62 11.58 -0.59
N MET A 32 10.64 11.07 0.15
CA MET A 32 9.87 9.89 -0.26
C MET A 32 9.08 10.14 -1.55
N HIS A 33 8.44 11.31 -1.68
CA HIS A 33 7.69 11.67 -2.89
C HIS A 33 8.61 11.89 -4.09
N LEU A 34 9.76 12.54 -3.91
CA LEU A 34 10.78 12.71 -4.95
C LEU A 34 11.33 11.38 -5.44
N ARG A 35 11.72 10.49 -4.52
CA ARG A 35 12.21 9.15 -4.87
C ARG A 35 11.14 8.31 -5.57
N LYS A 36 9.87 8.56 -5.28
CA LYS A 36 8.75 7.90 -5.95
C LYS A 36 8.51 8.44 -7.36
N ALA A 37 8.60 9.76 -7.55
CA ALA A 37 8.46 10.40 -8.85
C ALA A 37 9.64 10.06 -9.78
N HIS A 38 10.86 10.03 -9.22
CA HIS A 38 12.09 9.79 -9.95
C HIS A 38 12.97 8.75 -9.23
N PRO A 39 12.76 7.44 -9.49
CA PRO A 39 13.52 6.37 -8.82
C PRO A 39 15.00 6.33 -9.19
N SER A 40 15.35 6.81 -10.38
CA SER A 40 16.70 6.75 -10.96
C SER A 40 17.55 8.00 -10.69
N VAL A 41 16.97 9.05 -10.10
CA VAL A 41 17.63 10.34 -9.89
C VAL A 41 17.40 10.82 -8.47
N ASP A 42 18.49 11.08 -7.75
CA ASP A 42 18.47 11.58 -6.37
C ASP A 42 19.22 12.92 -6.29
N TRP A 43 19.01 13.69 -5.22
CA TRP A 43 19.73 14.95 -5.00
C TRP A 43 21.26 14.75 -4.95
N LYS A 44 21.72 13.54 -4.60
CA LYS A 44 23.12 13.13 -4.68
C LYS A 44 23.68 13.18 -6.10
N THR A 45 22.86 12.87 -7.11
CA THR A 45 23.23 12.95 -8.53
C THR A 45 23.60 14.37 -8.95
N PHE A 46 23.14 15.38 -8.22
CA PHE A 46 23.43 16.80 -8.46
C PHE A 46 24.45 17.40 -7.47
N GLY A 47 25.17 16.55 -6.73
CA GLY A 47 26.26 16.97 -5.84
C GLY A 47 25.85 17.33 -4.41
N PHE A 48 24.59 17.14 -4.02
CA PHE A 48 24.13 17.43 -2.67
C PHE A 48 24.37 16.26 -1.72
N LYS A 49 24.98 16.54 -0.56
CA LYS A 49 25.26 15.53 0.48
C LYS A 49 24.02 15.12 1.28
N SER A 50 23.01 16.00 1.38
CA SER A 50 21.79 15.78 2.15
C SER A 50 20.61 16.56 1.54
N MET A 51 19.39 16.15 1.89
CA MET A 51 18.16 16.88 1.56
C MET A 51 18.17 18.29 2.15
N SER A 52 18.71 18.48 3.36
CA SER A 52 18.88 19.81 3.93
C SER A 52 19.83 20.69 3.10
N GLY A 53 20.90 20.11 2.55
CA GLY A 53 21.83 20.81 1.67
C GLY A 53 21.20 21.17 0.32
N LEU A 54 20.32 20.32 -0.21
CA LEU A 54 19.51 20.63 -1.39
C LEU A 54 18.57 21.81 -1.12
N LEU A 55 17.81 21.75 -0.02
CA LEU A 55 16.82 22.78 0.32
C LEU A 55 17.45 24.14 0.67
N ALA A 56 18.73 24.14 1.07
CA ALA A 56 19.51 25.35 1.28
C ALA A 56 20.05 25.98 -0.02
N ASP A 57 19.85 25.35 -1.18
CA ASP A 57 20.26 25.92 -2.47
C ASP A 57 19.56 27.28 -2.71
N PRO A 58 20.27 28.31 -3.23
CA PRO A 58 19.70 29.63 -3.48
C PRO A 58 18.42 29.62 -4.33
N TYR A 59 18.31 28.70 -5.29
CA TYR A 59 17.11 28.57 -6.11
C TYR A 59 15.93 28.08 -5.28
N LEU A 60 16.11 27.02 -4.49
CA LEU A 60 15.04 26.42 -3.70
C LEU A 60 14.66 27.30 -2.50
N SER A 61 15.64 27.91 -1.83
CA SER A 61 15.40 28.85 -0.72
C SER A 61 14.64 30.11 -1.13
N SER A 62 14.66 30.49 -2.42
CA SER A 62 13.83 31.58 -2.96
C SER A 62 12.35 31.20 -3.16
N LYS A 63 12.03 29.89 -3.20
CA LYS A 63 10.68 29.36 -3.47
C LYS A 63 10.09 28.55 -2.32
N LEU A 64 10.95 28.03 -1.44
CA LEU A 64 10.62 27.17 -0.31
C LEU A 64 11.25 27.74 0.95
N GLN A 65 10.46 27.85 2.00
CA GLN A 65 10.93 28.23 3.33
C GLN A 65 11.07 26.96 4.16
N ILE A 66 12.23 26.79 4.80
CA ILE A 66 12.49 25.69 5.72
C ILE A 66 11.88 26.05 7.09
N VAL A 67 11.07 25.15 7.63
CA VAL A 67 10.39 25.28 8.92
C VAL A 67 10.69 24.04 9.77
N LYS A 68 10.62 24.17 11.10
CA LYS A 68 10.67 23.03 12.01
C LYS A 68 9.27 22.71 12.52
N THR A 69 8.92 21.43 12.58
CA THR A 69 7.66 20.99 13.20
C THR A 69 7.73 21.09 14.72
N GLU A 70 6.59 20.92 15.41
CA GLU A 70 6.51 20.84 16.88
C GLU A 70 7.40 19.76 17.49
N LYS A 71 7.80 18.75 16.71
CA LYS A 71 8.72 17.67 17.09
C LYS A 71 10.16 17.91 16.60
N ASP A 72 10.52 19.16 16.31
CA ASP A 72 11.83 19.56 15.76
C ASP A 72 12.22 18.90 14.42
N ALA A 73 11.25 18.31 13.70
CA ALA A 73 11.53 17.70 12.40
C ALA A 73 11.62 18.77 11.30
N LEU A 74 12.53 18.58 10.34
CA LEU A 74 12.71 19.51 9.23
C LEU A 74 11.54 19.40 8.24
N ALA A 75 10.97 20.54 7.87
CA ALA A 75 9.85 20.67 6.95
C ALA A 75 10.04 21.85 6.00
N VAL A 76 9.25 21.90 4.93
CA VAL A 76 9.24 22.96 3.94
C VAL A 76 7.83 23.49 3.73
N THR A 77 7.70 24.79 3.58
CA THR A 77 6.49 25.49 3.11
C THR A 77 6.82 26.26 1.85
N VAL A 78 5.86 26.34 0.93
CA VAL A 78 6.04 27.08 -0.32
C VAL A 78 5.88 28.57 -0.05
N ILE A 79 6.80 29.38 -0.56
CA ILE A 79 6.74 30.84 -0.46
C ILE A 79 5.74 31.32 -1.51
N SER A 80 4.50 31.55 -1.10
CA SER A 80 3.41 31.97 -1.98
C SER A 80 3.60 33.40 -2.49
N ASN A 81 4.35 33.57 -3.57
CA ASN A 81 4.19 34.74 -4.44
C ASN A 81 3.12 34.41 -5.48
N ASN A 82 1.90 34.89 -5.22
CA ASN A 82 0.71 34.92 -6.09
C ASN A 82 0.95 34.52 -7.55
N SER A 83 0.91 33.22 -7.83
CA SER A 83 0.81 32.64 -9.17
C SER A 83 0.33 31.20 -8.99
N GLN A 84 -0.97 31.07 -8.74
CA GLN A 84 -1.65 29.77 -8.82
C GLN A 84 -1.59 29.32 -10.28
N ILE A 85 -0.55 28.57 -10.62
CA ILE A 85 -0.56 27.72 -11.80
C ILE A 85 -1.59 26.62 -11.50
N PRO A 86 -2.55 26.33 -12.39
CA PRO A 86 -3.56 25.31 -12.15
C PRO A 86 -2.88 23.97 -11.88
N THR A 87 -3.05 23.48 -10.66
CA THR A 87 -2.48 22.21 -10.21
C THR A 87 -3.16 21.08 -10.97
N THR A 88 -2.44 20.44 -11.89
CA THR A 88 -2.74 19.05 -12.27
C THR A 88 -2.53 18.21 -11.02
N HIS A 89 -3.63 17.71 -10.46
CA HIS A 89 -3.68 16.83 -9.30
C HIS A 89 -2.63 15.71 -9.48
N VAL A 90 -1.58 15.70 -8.66
CA VAL A 90 -0.77 14.49 -8.52
C VAL A 90 -1.70 13.49 -7.87
N GLU A 91 -2.15 12.49 -8.63
CA GLU A 91 -2.86 11.35 -8.08
C GLU A 91 -1.93 10.71 -7.04
N THR A 92 -2.12 11.09 -5.77
CA THR A 92 -1.48 10.43 -4.65
C THR A 92 -1.88 8.98 -4.76
N TYR A 93 -0.91 8.10 -5.05
CA TYR A 93 -1.12 6.66 -5.20
C TYR A 93 -2.02 6.16 -4.07
N ASN A 94 -3.27 5.89 -4.43
CA ASN A 94 -4.23 5.29 -3.54
C ASN A 94 -4.17 3.77 -3.82
N PRO A 95 -3.65 2.95 -2.89
CA PRO A 95 -3.60 1.52 -3.10
C PRO A 95 -5.02 0.94 -3.17
N LEU A 96 -5.18 -0.12 -3.96
CA LEU A 96 -6.41 -0.91 -3.94
C LEU A 96 -6.60 -1.58 -2.56
N ARG A 97 -7.86 -1.80 -2.18
CA ARG A 97 -8.17 -2.66 -1.03
C ARG A 97 -7.69 -4.09 -1.34
N LYS A 98 -7.19 -4.80 -0.32
CA LYS A 98 -6.62 -6.15 -0.48
C LYS A 98 -7.56 -7.10 -1.23
N ALA A 99 -8.83 -7.16 -0.85
CA ALA A 99 -9.82 -8.02 -1.50
C ALA A 99 -10.02 -7.70 -2.99
N VAL A 100 -9.93 -6.41 -3.36
CA VAL A 100 -10.09 -5.94 -4.75
C VAL A 100 -8.87 -6.32 -5.58
N TRP A 101 -7.69 -6.07 -5.02
CA TRP A 101 -6.44 -6.50 -5.62
C TRP A 101 -6.43 -8.00 -5.88
N GLU A 102 -6.83 -8.79 -4.89
CA GLU A 102 -6.87 -10.25 -4.98
C GLU A 102 -7.86 -10.73 -6.02
N ALA A 103 -9.05 -10.11 -6.10
CA ALA A 103 -10.03 -10.43 -7.13
C ALA A 103 -9.47 -10.22 -8.55
N PHE A 104 -8.78 -9.12 -8.81
CA PHE A 104 -8.25 -8.89 -10.16
C PHE A 104 -7.01 -9.72 -10.49
N THR A 105 -6.17 -10.06 -9.51
CA THR A 105 -4.82 -10.57 -9.79
C THR A 105 -4.57 -12.02 -9.42
N LEU A 106 -5.30 -12.60 -8.46
CA LEU A 106 -5.02 -13.96 -8.02
C LEU A 106 -5.65 -15.00 -8.97
N PRO A 107 -4.87 -16.04 -9.37
CA PRO A 107 -5.40 -17.12 -10.19
C PRO A 107 -6.31 -18.10 -9.40
N SER A 108 -6.13 -18.15 -8.07
CA SER A 108 -6.83 -19.05 -7.14
C SER A 108 -7.58 -18.23 -6.05
N PRO A 109 -8.74 -18.69 -5.54
CA PRO A 109 -9.45 -19.91 -5.91
C PRO A 109 -10.01 -19.87 -7.35
N PRO A 110 -10.15 -21.03 -8.03
CA PRO A 110 -10.83 -21.11 -9.31
C PRO A 110 -12.32 -20.79 -9.16
N GLY A 111 -12.96 -20.35 -10.23
CA GLY A 111 -14.37 -19.93 -10.23
C GLY A 111 -14.54 -18.45 -10.61
N ARG A 112 -15.80 -18.01 -10.57
CA ARG A 112 -16.21 -16.65 -10.90
C ARG A 112 -15.97 -15.72 -9.70
N ARG A 113 -15.89 -14.43 -9.99
CA ARG A 113 -15.65 -13.37 -9.01
C ARG A 113 -16.78 -12.38 -9.11
N PHE A 114 -17.29 -11.94 -7.98
CA PHE A 114 -18.43 -11.05 -7.91
C PHE A 114 -18.12 -9.86 -7.03
N PHE A 115 -18.57 -8.69 -7.48
CA PHE A 115 -18.47 -7.42 -6.81
C PHE A 115 -19.88 -6.90 -6.52
N ASN A 116 -20.17 -6.61 -5.25
CA ASN A 116 -21.48 -6.14 -4.85
C ASN A 116 -21.65 -4.65 -5.16
N ARG A 117 -22.71 -4.31 -5.91
CA ARG A 117 -23.06 -2.96 -6.38
C ARG A 117 -23.52 -2.01 -5.29
N LEU A 118 -23.86 -2.50 -4.10
CA LEU A 118 -24.43 -1.69 -3.03
C LEU A 118 -23.42 -1.46 -1.89
N THR A 119 -22.59 -2.48 -1.62
CA THR A 119 -21.71 -2.51 -0.45
C THR A 119 -20.23 -2.45 -0.80
N GLY A 120 -19.85 -2.70 -2.06
CA GLY A 120 -18.46 -2.87 -2.46
C GLY A 120 -17.83 -4.18 -1.96
N ALA A 121 -18.63 -5.12 -1.45
CA ALA A 121 -18.17 -6.43 -1.01
C ALA A 121 -17.70 -7.29 -2.20
N ILE A 122 -16.70 -8.13 -1.95
CA ILE A 122 -16.12 -9.02 -2.96
C ILE A 122 -16.28 -10.48 -2.52
N ARG A 123 -16.60 -11.33 -3.50
CA ARG A 123 -16.62 -12.78 -3.37
C ARG A 123 -15.86 -13.39 -4.53
N ILE A 124 -14.98 -14.35 -4.25
CA ILE A 124 -14.13 -15.02 -5.24
C ILE A 124 -14.32 -16.53 -5.13
N GLY A 125 -14.23 -17.23 -6.26
CA GLY A 125 -14.29 -18.69 -6.31
C GLY A 125 -15.70 -19.25 -6.17
N LEU A 126 -16.68 -18.58 -6.77
CA LEU A 126 -18.08 -19.05 -6.79
C LEU A 126 -18.46 -19.52 -8.19
N ASP A 127 -19.33 -20.53 -8.29
CA ASP A 127 -19.85 -20.99 -9.58
C ASP A 127 -21.03 -20.13 -10.07
N VAL A 128 -21.80 -19.59 -9.13
CA VAL A 128 -23.01 -18.79 -9.38
C VAL A 128 -22.95 -17.48 -8.61
N ALA A 129 -23.63 -16.45 -9.12
CA ALA A 129 -23.76 -15.17 -8.44
C ALA A 129 -24.42 -15.35 -7.06
N PRO A 130 -23.93 -14.66 -6.01
CA PRO A 130 -24.61 -14.68 -4.72
C PRO A 130 -26.01 -14.06 -4.81
N THR A 131 -26.91 -14.46 -3.91
CA THR A 131 -28.25 -13.89 -3.80
C THR A 131 -28.24 -12.56 -3.02
N PRO A 132 -29.03 -11.55 -3.43
CA PRO A 132 -29.80 -11.44 -4.67
C PRO A 132 -28.87 -11.21 -5.88
N ALA A 133 -29.06 -11.94 -6.98
CA ALA A 133 -28.13 -11.91 -8.12
C ALA A 133 -27.98 -10.51 -8.76
N ASP A 134 -29.02 -9.69 -8.71
CA ASP A 134 -29.05 -8.33 -9.29
C ASP A 134 -28.05 -7.38 -8.62
N ASP A 135 -27.71 -7.64 -7.37
CA ASP A 135 -26.79 -6.83 -6.58
C ASP A 135 -25.32 -7.12 -6.92
N TRP A 136 -25.03 -8.16 -7.70
CA TRP A 136 -23.67 -8.62 -7.96
C TRP A 136 -23.29 -8.45 -9.42
N VAL A 137 -22.12 -7.85 -9.65
CA VAL A 137 -21.49 -7.76 -10.97
C VAL A 137 -20.36 -8.77 -11.03
N GLU A 138 -20.34 -9.55 -12.10
CA GLU A 138 -19.20 -10.42 -12.39
C GLU A 138 -17.95 -9.59 -12.73
N LEU A 139 -16.85 -9.92 -12.05
CA LEU A 139 -15.55 -9.32 -12.20
C LEU A 139 -14.64 -10.26 -13.00
N GLU A 140 -14.08 -9.73 -14.08
CA GLU A 140 -13.11 -10.46 -14.88
C GLU A 140 -11.69 -10.28 -14.31
N LYS A 141 -10.99 -11.39 -14.12
CA LYS A 141 -9.58 -11.36 -13.66
C LYS A 141 -8.67 -10.88 -14.77
N ILE A 142 -7.59 -10.23 -14.38
CA ILE A 142 -6.49 -9.90 -15.28
C ILE A 142 -5.74 -11.21 -15.58
N GLY A 143 -5.83 -11.66 -16.83
CA GLY A 143 -5.17 -12.87 -17.29
C GLY A 143 -3.65 -12.82 -17.17
N LEU A 144 -3.01 -13.99 -17.07
CA LEU A 144 -1.54 -14.10 -17.00
C LEU A 144 -0.86 -13.53 -18.25
N LEU A 145 -1.46 -13.69 -19.44
CA LEU A 145 -0.94 -13.13 -20.69
C LEU A 145 -0.87 -11.60 -20.66
N GLU A 146 -1.87 -10.95 -20.09
CA GLU A 146 -1.90 -9.50 -19.99
C GLU A 146 -0.84 -9.00 -19.00
N GLN A 147 -0.69 -9.69 -17.87
CA GLN A 147 0.38 -9.37 -16.91
C GLN A 147 1.78 -9.62 -17.50
N LYS A 148 1.91 -10.60 -18.41
CA LYS A 148 3.15 -10.88 -19.15
C LYS A 148 3.50 -9.75 -20.11
N ARG A 149 2.53 -9.23 -20.87
CA ARG A 149 2.70 -8.02 -21.70
C ARG A 149 3.16 -6.82 -20.87
N TRP A 150 2.62 -6.66 -19.66
CA TRP A 150 3.08 -5.57 -18.78
C TRP A 150 4.53 -5.72 -18.35
N ALA A 151 5.00 -6.96 -18.15
CA ALA A 151 6.41 -7.22 -17.87
C ALA A 151 7.29 -6.88 -19.09
N GLU A 152 6.84 -7.16 -20.31
CA GLU A 152 7.53 -6.77 -21.54
C GLU A 152 7.67 -5.25 -21.62
N CYS A 153 6.57 -4.51 -21.45
CA CYS A 153 6.59 -3.05 -21.40
C CYS A 153 7.47 -2.51 -20.27
N PHE A 154 7.47 -3.16 -19.10
CA PHE A 154 8.33 -2.76 -17.99
C PHE A 154 9.81 -2.82 -18.36
N ILE A 155 10.24 -3.87 -19.06
CA ILE A 155 11.64 -3.97 -19.52
C ILE A 155 11.96 -2.89 -20.55
N GLU A 156 11.06 -2.67 -21.51
CA GLU A 156 11.25 -1.67 -22.56
C GLU A 156 11.29 -0.24 -22.03
N GLU A 157 10.43 0.08 -21.05
CA GLU A 157 10.29 1.43 -20.51
C GLU A 157 11.28 1.73 -19.38
N GLN A 158 11.48 0.79 -18.45
CA GLN A 158 12.23 1.03 -17.19
C GLN A 158 13.65 0.46 -17.20
N LEU A 159 13.92 -0.56 -18.04
CA LEU A 159 15.21 -1.24 -18.10
C LEU A 159 15.97 -0.99 -19.40
N LYS A 160 15.53 -0.03 -20.23
CA LYS A 160 16.14 0.28 -21.53
C LYS A 160 17.67 0.43 -21.50
N ASP A 161 18.18 1.06 -20.45
CA ASP A 161 19.61 1.34 -20.26
C ASP A 161 20.26 0.42 -19.20
N CYS A 162 19.56 -0.60 -18.68
CA CYS A 162 20.11 -1.57 -17.74
C CYS A 162 20.90 -2.66 -18.48
N SER A 163 22.09 -3.02 -17.97
CA SER A 163 22.83 -4.19 -18.44
C SER A 163 22.06 -5.50 -18.25
N CYS A 164 21.11 -5.52 -17.32
CA CYS A 164 20.26 -6.65 -16.98
C CYS A 164 19.04 -6.85 -17.90
N ALA A 165 18.84 -5.99 -18.91
CA ALA A 165 17.64 -5.98 -19.73
C ALA A 165 17.44 -7.29 -20.52
N ASP A 166 18.50 -7.84 -21.10
CA ASP A 166 18.44 -9.08 -21.89
C ASP A 166 18.11 -10.30 -21.01
N GLU A 167 18.71 -10.38 -19.82
CA GLU A 167 18.42 -11.41 -18.83
C GLU A 167 16.96 -11.32 -18.37
N ALA A 168 16.45 -10.11 -18.12
CA ALA A 168 15.06 -9.88 -17.79
C ALA A 168 14.12 -10.33 -18.93
N ARG A 169 14.46 -10.11 -20.20
CA ARG A 169 13.66 -10.60 -21.35
C ARG A 169 13.60 -12.11 -21.40
N ASN A 170 14.74 -12.78 -21.13
CA ASN A 170 14.80 -14.23 -21.09
C ASN A 170 13.89 -14.81 -19.99
N LEU A 171 13.78 -14.14 -18.84
CA LEU A 171 12.87 -14.55 -17.77
C LEU A 171 11.40 -14.53 -18.21
N ILE A 172 10.99 -13.55 -19.03
CA ILE A 172 9.61 -13.45 -19.55
C ILE A 172 9.28 -14.63 -20.47
N SER A 173 10.25 -15.06 -21.29
CA SER A 173 10.06 -16.16 -22.25
C SER A 173 9.89 -17.53 -21.58
N LEU A 174 10.16 -17.65 -20.28
CA LEU A 174 10.02 -18.93 -19.57
C LEU A 174 8.57 -19.45 -19.55
N PRO A 175 8.35 -20.76 -19.73
CA PRO A 175 7.00 -21.36 -19.67
C PRO A 175 6.41 -21.35 -18.27
N THR A 176 7.26 -21.31 -17.23
CA THR A 176 6.89 -21.23 -15.81
C THR A 176 6.66 -19.79 -15.33
N TRP A 177 6.55 -18.84 -16.26
CA TRP A 177 6.47 -17.43 -15.92
C TRP A 177 5.25 -17.11 -15.04
N HIS A 178 5.50 -16.39 -13.96
CA HIS A 178 4.48 -15.87 -13.06
C HIS A 178 4.91 -14.51 -12.51
N PRO A 179 4.00 -13.52 -12.35
CA PRO A 179 4.36 -12.15 -11.96
C PRO A 179 5.15 -12.04 -10.64
N HIS A 180 4.85 -12.92 -9.67
CA HIS A 180 5.55 -12.96 -8.39
C HIS A 180 6.97 -13.54 -8.55
N GLN A 181 7.12 -14.64 -9.28
CA GLN A 181 8.42 -15.25 -9.53
C GLN A 181 9.31 -14.31 -10.33
N PHE A 182 8.75 -13.67 -11.35
CA PHE A 182 9.44 -12.65 -12.15
C PHE A 182 10.00 -11.52 -11.27
N GLY A 183 9.22 -11.02 -10.31
CA GLY A 183 9.71 -10.01 -9.36
C GLY A 183 10.88 -10.50 -8.50
N LEU A 184 10.84 -11.75 -8.03
CA LEU A 184 11.95 -12.34 -7.26
C LEU A 184 13.22 -12.51 -8.10
N GLU A 185 13.09 -12.94 -9.35
CA GLU A 185 14.24 -13.07 -10.26
C GLU A 185 14.81 -11.70 -10.63
N LEU A 186 13.98 -10.68 -10.82
CA LEU A 186 14.43 -9.29 -11.04
C LEU A 186 15.27 -8.77 -9.86
N GLU A 187 14.89 -9.07 -8.62
CA GLU A 187 15.68 -8.68 -7.44
C GLU A 187 17.06 -9.33 -7.42
N ARG A 188 17.17 -10.56 -7.94
CA ARG A 188 18.46 -11.27 -8.05
C ARG A 188 19.37 -10.66 -9.12
N LEU A 189 18.79 -10.07 -10.17
CA LEU A 189 19.55 -9.39 -11.22
C LEU A 189 20.09 -8.03 -10.72
N SER A 190 19.25 -7.26 -10.04
CA SER A 190 19.67 -5.99 -9.45
C SER A 190 18.76 -5.57 -8.29
N GLU A 191 19.39 -5.04 -7.24
CA GLU A 191 18.70 -4.62 -6.02
C GLU A 191 17.67 -3.51 -6.31
N GLY A 192 16.45 -3.70 -5.83
CA GLY A 192 15.36 -2.73 -5.95
C GLY A 192 14.53 -2.84 -7.24
N LEU A 193 14.89 -3.70 -8.19
CA LEU A 193 14.06 -3.92 -9.38
C LEU A 193 12.73 -4.58 -9.06
N MET A 194 12.65 -5.46 -8.04
CA MET A 194 11.37 -6.02 -7.60
C MET A 194 10.42 -4.92 -7.12
N ARG A 195 10.96 -3.92 -6.42
CA ARG A 195 10.18 -2.77 -5.96
C ARG A 195 9.66 -1.95 -7.13
N GLN A 196 10.50 -1.68 -8.13
CA GLN A 196 10.09 -0.95 -9.33
C GLN A 196 9.02 -1.71 -10.11
N TRP A 197 9.21 -3.02 -10.31
CA TRP A 197 8.22 -3.90 -10.92
C TRP A 197 6.89 -3.89 -10.16
N ASN A 198 6.91 -4.04 -8.84
CA ASN A 198 5.71 -4.04 -8.02
C ASN A 198 4.95 -2.70 -8.10
N LEU A 199 5.66 -1.57 -8.13
CA LEU A 199 5.04 -0.26 -8.33
C LEU A 199 4.41 -0.14 -9.71
N TYR A 200 5.14 -0.53 -10.75
CA TYR A 200 4.66 -0.52 -12.14
C TYR A 200 3.41 -1.39 -12.32
N ARG A 201 3.49 -2.65 -11.87
CA ARG A 201 2.37 -3.59 -11.90
C ARG A 201 1.18 -3.06 -11.11
N SER A 202 1.40 -2.50 -9.92
CA SER A 202 0.31 -1.99 -9.10
C SER A 202 -0.38 -0.77 -9.71
N ALA A 203 0.37 0.10 -10.39
CA ALA A 203 -0.20 1.21 -11.14
C ALA A 203 -1.10 0.72 -12.30
N ARG A 204 -0.63 -0.27 -13.07
CA ARG A 204 -1.41 -0.88 -14.17
C ARG A 204 -2.68 -1.58 -13.67
N VAL A 205 -2.59 -2.37 -12.59
CA VAL A 205 -3.77 -3.00 -11.97
C VAL A 205 -4.75 -1.94 -11.46
N SER A 206 -4.25 -0.87 -10.84
CA SER A 206 -5.10 0.23 -10.36
C SER A 206 -5.80 0.95 -11.52
N ALA A 207 -5.10 1.20 -12.62
CA ALA A 207 -5.69 1.79 -13.82
C ALA A 207 -6.77 0.87 -14.44
N PHE A 208 -6.50 -0.43 -14.51
CA PHE A 208 -7.48 -1.43 -14.96
C PHE A 208 -8.73 -1.43 -14.08
N ALA A 209 -8.55 -1.45 -12.75
CA ALA A 209 -9.65 -1.41 -11.80
C ALA A 209 -10.47 -0.11 -11.91
N LYS A 210 -9.81 1.07 -12.05
CA LYS A 210 -10.51 2.35 -12.28
C LYS A 210 -11.37 2.29 -13.54
N LYS A 211 -10.81 1.80 -14.65
CA LYS A 211 -11.54 1.66 -15.91
C LYS A 211 -12.74 0.73 -15.76
N TRP A 212 -12.54 -0.44 -15.16
CA TRP A 212 -13.62 -1.41 -14.96
C TRP A 212 -14.75 -0.85 -14.08
N LEU A 213 -14.42 -0.12 -13.01
CA LEU A 213 -15.44 0.54 -12.18
C LEU A 213 -16.22 1.59 -12.97
N ALA A 214 -15.54 2.40 -13.78
CA ALA A 214 -16.18 3.38 -14.66
C ALA A 214 -17.12 2.70 -15.66
N ASP A 215 -16.67 1.64 -16.33
CA ASP A 215 -17.46 0.87 -17.30
C ASP A 215 -18.71 0.24 -16.67
N LYS A 216 -18.66 -0.08 -15.36
CA LYS A 216 -19.78 -0.67 -14.60
C LYS A 216 -20.59 0.36 -13.80
N ASN A 217 -20.29 1.66 -13.93
CA ASN A 217 -20.90 2.74 -13.15
C ASN A 217 -20.83 2.51 -11.62
N LEU A 218 -19.70 1.99 -11.14
CA LEU A 218 -19.45 1.70 -9.73
C LEU A 218 -18.61 2.80 -9.07
N PRO A 219 -18.92 3.17 -7.81
CA PRO A 219 -18.12 4.12 -7.03
C PRO A 219 -16.64 3.70 -6.86
N ILE A 220 -15.73 4.61 -7.23
CA ILE A 220 -14.28 4.40 -7.16
C ILE A 220 -13.82 4.12 -5.71
N HIS A 221 -14.40 4.79 -4.72
CA HIS A 221 -13.99 4.67 -3.31
C HIS A 221 -14.22 3.28 -2.69
N TRP A 222 -14.99 2.40 -3.34
CA TRP A 222 -15.14 1.01 -2.91
C TRP A 222 -13.94 0.13 -3.25
N ALA A 223 -13.25 0.43 -4.35
CA ALA A 223 -12.10 -0.34 -4.79
C ALA A 223 -10.79 0.10 -4.12
N PHE A 224 -10.69 1.39 -3.81
CA PHE A 224 -9.49 2.00 -3.31
C PHE A 224 -9.52 2.15 -1.79
N GLN A 225 -8.35 2.21 -1.16
CA GLN A 225 -8.26 2.52 0.26
C GLN A 225 -8.66 3.98 0.43
N THR A 226 -9.87 4.22 0.90
CA THR A 226 -10.18 5.53 1.45
C THR A 226 -9.22 5.69 2.62
N LYS A 227 -8.36 6.72 2.59
CA LYS A 227 -7.79 7.25 3.84
C LYS A 227 -9.00 7.76 4.61
N SER A 228 -9.70 6.87 5.28
CA SER A 228 -10.61 7.28 6.34
C SER A 228 -9.70 8.04 7.30
N GLU A 229 -9.85 9.37 7.30
CA GLU A 229 -10.09 10.06 8.56
C GLU A 229 -10.90 9.08 9.39
N ILE A 230 -10.21 8.48 10.37
CA ILE A 230 -10.88 7.74 11.43
C ILE A 230 -11.95 8.73 11.91
N PRO A 231 -13.25 8.47 11.73
CA PRO A 231 -14.22 9.18 12.52
C PRO A 231 -13.82 8.82 13.93
N GLU A 232 -13.32 9.80 14.67
CA GLU A 232 -13.10 9.71 16.10
C GLU A 232 -14.34 9.01 16.65
N PRO A 233 -14.23 7.74 17.12
CA PRO A 233 -15.39 7.07 17.65
C PRO A 233 -15.82 7.94 18.83
N ALA A 234 -17.03 8.49 18.73
CA ALA A 234 -17.68 9.24 19.79
C ALA A 234 -17.33 8.58 21.12
N GLN A 235 -16.66 9.36 21.97
CA GLN A 235 -16.14 8.92 23.25
C GLN A 235 -17.12 7.99 23.96
N PRO A 236 -16.70 6.80 24.40
CA PRO A 236 -17.02 6.31 25.72
C PRO A 236 -15.86 6.71 26.61
N GLU A 237 -15.96 7.91 27.20
CA GLU A 237 -15.18 8.30 28.36
C GLU A 237 -15.39 7.25 29.46
N ALA A 238 -14.53 6.23 29.53
CA ALA A 238 -14.23 5.42 30.73
C ALA A 238 -13.25 4.26 30.48
N VAL A 239 -13.13 3.70 29.28
CA VAL A 239 -12.49 2.36 29.13
C VAL A 239 -11.02 2.40 28.68
N ALA A 240 -10.54 3.52 28.14
CA ALA A 240 -9.19 3.62 27.57
C ALA A 240 -8.04 3.58 28.59
N MET A 241 -8.29 3.82 29.89
CA MET A 241 -7.26 3.71 30.93
C MET A 241 -6.95 2.26 31.33
N ALA A 242 -7.85 1.30 31.08
CA ALA A 242 -7.62 -0.10 31.43
C ALA A 242 -6.71 -0.82 30.42
N ALA A 243 -6.80 -0.48 29.13
CA ALA A 243 -6.09 -1.20 28.06
C ALA A 243 -4.57 -0.99 28.09
N GLN A 244 -4.09 0.15 28.61
CA GLN A 244 -2.65 0.44 28.70
C GLN A 244 -1.98 -0.23 29.92
N GLN A 245 -2.73 -0.70 30.91
CA GLN A 245 -2.18 -1.46 32.04
C GLN A 245 -1.90 -2.94 31.69
N TYR A 246 -2.53 -3.48 30.65
CA TYR A 246 -2.35 -4.89 30.26
C TYR A 246 -1.01 -5.23 29.58
N LEU A 247 -0.21 -4.23 29.19
CA LEU A 247 1.12 -4.46 28.60
C LEU A 247 2.25 -4.61 29.65
N LEU A 248 1.93 -4.59 30.95
CA LEU A 248 2.91 -4.68 32.05
C LEU A 248 2.79 -5.92 32.93
N HIS A 249 1.87 -6.85 32.65
CA HIS A 249 1.65 -8.01 33.52
C HIS A 249 2.63 -9.16 33.27
N SER A 250 3.11 -9.77 34.37
CA SER A 250 3.90 -10.99 34.31
C SER A 250 3.09 -12.12 33.65
N PRO A 251 3.75 -13.15 33.06
CA PRO A 251 3.05 -14.27 32.47
C PRO A 251 2.10 -14.98 33.46
N GLU A 252 2.42 -15.00 34.76
CA GLU A 252 1.53 -15.54 35.79
C GLU A 252 0.27 -14.69 36.05
N GLU A 253 0.39 -13.36 36.03
CA GLU A 253 -0.75 -12.44 36.20
C GLU A 253 -1.68 -12.49 35.00
N THR A 254 -1.11 -12.49 33.80
CA THR A 254 -1.85 -12.65 32.55
C THR A 254 -2.64 -13.96 32.55
N LYS A 255 -2.02 -15.07 32.99
CA LYS A 255 -2.69 -16.37 33.14
C LYS A 255 -3.84 -16.31 34.14
N ARG A 256 -3.66 -15.68 35.31
CA ARG A 256 -4.73 -15.54 36.32
C ARG A 256 -5.92 -14.76 35.79
N VAL A 257 -5.67 -13.65 35.09
CA VAL A 257 -6.73 -12.82 34.51
C VAL A 257 -7.50 -13.59 33.43
N ILE A 258 -6.80 -14.31 32.54
CA ILE A 258 -7.44 -15.13 31.52
C ILE A 258 -8.31 -16.23 32.16
N LEU A 259 -7.80 -16.92 33.19
CA LEU A 259 -8.57 -17.96 33.88
C LEU A 259 -9.78 -17.40 34.64
N ALA A 260 -9.65 -16.22 35.25
CA ALA A 260 -10.76 -15.54 35.91
C ALA A 260 -11.85 -15.15 34.89
N ALA A 261 -11.45 -14.61 33.74
CA ALA A 261 -12.37 -14.27 32.66
C ALA A 261 -13.09 -15.51 32.11
N LEU A 262 -12.38 -16.61 31.86
CA LEU A 262 -12.98 -17.88 31.41
C LEU A 262 -13.95 -18.46 32.45
N SER A 263 -13.69 -18.28 33.75
CA SER A 263 -14.58 -18.79 34.81
C SER A 263 -15.92 -18.06 34.91
N GLN A 264 -16.01 -16.85 34.35
CA GLN A 264 -17.23 -16.05 34.32
C GLN A 264 -18.05 -16.26 33.03
N MET A 265 -17.53 -17.02 32.06
CA MET A 265 -18.22 -17.29 30.80
C MET A 265 -19.19 -18.48 30.93
N PRO A 266 -20.40 -18.39 30.36
CA PRO A 266 -21.32 -19.52 30.26
C PRO A 266 -20.78 -20.60 29.33
N VAL A 267 -21.18 -21.86 29.59
CA VAL A 267 -20.62 -23.06 28.95
C VAL A 267 -20.75 -23.02 27.43
N GLU A 268 -21.85 -22.46 26.93
CA GLU A 268 -22.13 -22.33 25.50
C GLU A 268 -21.09 -21.45 24.80
N GLN A 269 -20.67 -20.35 25.44
CA GLN A 269 -19.65 -19.45 24.90
C GLN A 269 -18.24 -20.03 24.99
N LEU A 270 -17.97 -20.89 25.97
CA LEU A 270 -16.69 -21.59 26.09
C LEU A 270 -16.46 -22.58 24.93
N LEU A 271 -17.54 -23.20 24.42
CA LEU A 271 -17.47 -24.14 23.30
C LEU A 271 -17.20 -23.46 21.95
N GLU A 272 -17.53 -22.17 21.82
CA GLU A 272 -17.29 -21.40 20.61
C GLU A 272 -15.85 -20.88 20.49
N ILE A 273 -15.05 -20.96 21.57
CA ILE A 273 -13.67 -20.48 21.54
C ILE A 273 -12.86 -21.38 20.59
N PRO A 274 -12.34 -20.85 19.46
CA PRO A 274 -11.60 -21.66 18.51
C PRO A 274 -10.24 -22.02 19.10
N ILE A 275 -10.07 -23.27 19.53
CA ILE A 275 -8.80 -23.77 20.04
C ILE A 275 -7.92 -24.17 18.83
N PRO A 276 -6.74 -23.56 18.64
CA PRO A 276 -5.82 -23.95 17.57
C PRO A 276 -5.46 -25.44 17.66
N PRO A 277 -5.61 -26.23 16.58
CA PRO A 277 -5.38 -27.68 16.60
C PRO A 277 -3.98 -28.08 17.08
N ARG A 278 -2.97 -27.24 16.81
CA ARG A 278 -1.59 -27.45 17.26
C ARG A 278 -1.46 -27.48 18.78
N LEU A 279 -2.26 -26.71 19.51
CA LEU A 279 -2.23 -26.67 20.97
C LEU A 279 -2.86 -27.93 21.58
N ILE A 280 -3.93 -28.45 20.97
CA ILE A 280 -4.55 -29.73 21.37
C ILE A 280 -3.56 -30.88 21.23
N LEU A 281 -2.87 -30.96 20.08
CA LEU A 281 -1.86 -32.00 19.83
C LEU A 281 -0.68 -31.92 20.81
N SER A 282 -0.22 -30.70 21.14
CA SER A 282 0.83 -30.54 22.16
C SER A 282 0.37 -30.97 23.55
N ALA A 283 -0.87 -30.64 23.95
CA ALA A 283 -1.41 -31.02 25.24
C ALA A 283 -1.56 -32.55 25.37
N LEU A 284 -2.08 -33.20 24.32
CA LEU A 284 -2.20 -34.66 24.25
C LEU A 284 -0.83 -35.36 24.30
N SER A 285 0.20 -34.78 23.66
CA SER A 285 1.57 -35.33 23.73
C SER A 285 2.22 -35.17 25.11
N SER A 286 1.81 -34.16 25.88
CA SER A 286 2.31 -33.90 27.24
C SER A 286 1.54 -34.68 28.33
N ALA A 287 0.35 -35.20 28.02
CA ALA A 287 -0.41 -36.04 28.92
C ALA A 287 0.22 -37.44 28.95
N LYS A 288 1.03 -37.72 29.98
CA LYS A 288 1.53 -39.08 30.24
C LYS A 288 0.33 -40.04 30.39
N PRO A 289 0.38 -41.24 29.78
CA PRO A 289 -0.57 -42.29 30.11
C PRO A 289 -0.38 -42.67 31.59
N ARG A 290 -1.46 -42.62 32.36
CA ARG A 290 -1.54 -43.32 33.65
C ARG A 290 -1.85 -44.78 33.40
#